data_AF-A0A7C3I2U5-F1
#
_entry.id   AF-A0A7C3I2U5-F1
#
_cell.length_a   1.000
_cell.length_b   1.000
_cell.length_c   1.000
_cell.angle_alpha   90.00
_cell.angle_beta   90.00
_cell.angle_gamma   90.00
#
_symmetry.space_group_name_H-M   'P 1'
#
loop_
_entity.id
_entity.type
_entity.pdbx_description
1 polymer ?
#
loop_
_entity_poly.entity_id
_entity_poly.type
_entity_poly.pdbx_seq_one_letter_code
_entity_poly.pdbx_strand_id
1 'polypeptide(L)' 'MNQIKFGTDGWRAVIAREFTVQNVARVAIASARWLTKKYKNPSMVIGYDCRFGGSMFSEVVAKCFAHQGVKVYYSPKFV' A
#
# COMPACT_ATOMS: atom_id res chain seq x y z
N MET A 1 4.46 -6.13 18.04
CA MET A 1 3.99 -5.95 16.64
C MET A 1 2.47 -5.96 16.64
N ASN A 2 1.83 -4.94 16.07
CA ASN A 2 0.36 -4.91 16.01
C ASN A 2 -0.15 -5.90 14.97
N GLN A 3 -1.24 -6.60 15.32
CA GLN A 3 -1.92 -7.54 14.44
C GLN A 3 -2.64 -6.79 13.32
N ILE A 4 -2.41 -7.19 12.07
CA ILE A 4 -3.08 -6.66 10.89
C ILE A 4 -4.20 -7.64 10.53
N LYS A 5 -5.44 -7.15 10.44
CA LYS A 5 -6.61 -7.95 10.10
C LYS A 5 -7.28 -7.39 8.84
N PHE A 6 -7.38 -8.24 7.82
CA PHE A 6 -8.13 -7.94 6.60
C PHE A 6 -9.59 -8.37 6.77
N GLY A 7 -10.52 -7.44 6.49
CA GLY A 7 -11.93 -7.72 6.31
C GLY A 7 -12.31 -7.75 4.84
N THR A 8 -13.61 -7.67 4.54
CA THR A 8 -14.14 -7.59 3.17
C THR A 8 -13.64 -6.34 2.43
N ASP A 9 -13.49 -5.23 3.16
CA ASP A 9 -13.05 -3.93 2.62
C ASP A 9 -11.55 -3.69 2.84
N GLY A 10 -10.75 -4.74 2.87
CA GLY A 10 -9.31 -4.66 3.12
C GLY A 10 -8.97 -4.45 4.61
N TRP A 11 -7.82 -3.82 4.87
CA TRP A 11 -7.36 -3.52 6.21
C TRP A 11 -7.74 -2.09 6.62
N ARG A 12 -8.40 -1.94 7.77
CA ARG A 12 -8.76 -0.65 8.39
C ARG A 12 -8.15 -0.56 9.78
N ALA A 13 -7.73 0.64 10.15
CA ALA A 13 -7.09 0.94 11.43
C ALA A 13 -7.15 2.44 11.75
N VAL A 14 -6.88 2.81 12.99
CA VAL A 14 -6.82 4.21 13.40
C VAL A 14 -5.48 4.81 13.02
N ILE A 15 -5.50 5.96 12.32
CA ILE A 15 -4.30 6.69 11.92
C ILE A 15 -3.49 7.10 13.15
N ALA A 16 -2.16 7.00 13.03
CA ALA A 16 -1.18 7.26 14.09
C ALA A 16 -1.19 6.28 15.29
N ARG A 17 -2.12 5.32 15.33
CA ARG A 17 -2.12 4.24 16.33
C ARG A 17 -1.74 2.90 15.69
N GLU A 18 -2.58 2.37 14.80
CA GLU A 18 -2.28 1.13 14.06
C GLU A 18 -2.04 1.39 12.57
N PHE A 19 -2.67 2.40 11.97
CA PHE A 19 -2.44 2.80 10.58
C PHE A 19 -1.23 3.74 10.52
N THR A 20 -0.05 3.14 10.60
CA THR A 20 1.25 3.82 10.59
C THR A 20 2.00 3.50 9.30
N VAL A 21 2.98 4.35 8.94
CA VAL A 21 3.85 4.12 7.76
C VAL A 21 4.47 2.72 7.78
N GLN A 22 4.93 2.28 8.96
CA GLN A 22 5.51 0.94 9.12
C GLN A 22 4.51 -0.18 8.81
N ASN A 23 3.27 -0.08 9.29
CA ASN A 23 2.27 -1.12 9.02
C ASN A 23 1.76 -1.07 7.58
N VAL A 24 1.61 0.12 7.00
CA VAL A 24 1.31 0.29 5.56
C VAL A 24 2.41 -0.35 4.70
N ALA A 25 3.68 -0.12 5.03
CA ALA A 25 4.81 -0.74 4.33
C ALA A 25 4.80 -2.28 4.47
N ARG A 26 4.49 -2.81 5.66
CA ARG A 26 4.34 -4.27 5.87
C ARG A 26 3.29 -4.87 4.94
N VAL A 27 2.12 -4.23 4.84
CA VAL A 27 1.06 -4.65 3.91
C VAL A 27 1.52 -4.55 2.46
N ALA A 28 2.11 -3.42 2.07
CA ALA A 28 2.55 -3.19 0.70
C ALA A 28 3.60 -4.22 0.25
N ILE A 29 4.59 -4.52 1.11
CA ILE A 29 5.62 -5.53 0.81
C ILE A 29 5.01 -6.93 0.67
N ALA A 30 4.09 -7.30 1.57
CA ALA A 30 3.41 -8.59 1.49
C ALA A 30 2.59 -8.72 0.18
N SER A 31 1.83 -7.68 -0.16
CA SER A 31 1.04 -7.63 -1.39
C SER A 31 1.92 -7.63 -2.65
N ALA A 32 3.03 -6.90 -2.65
CA ALA A 32 3.97 -6.87 -3.77
C ALA A 32 4.62 -8.25 -4.00
N ARG A 33 5.04 -8.93 -2.93
CA ARG A 33 5.58 -10.31 -3.00
C ARG A 33 4.56 -11.31 -3.50
N TRP A 34 3.29 -11.16 -3.12
CA TRP A 34 2.22 -11.99 -3.64
C TRP A 34 2.02 -11.74 -5.15
N LEU A 35 2.02 -10.47 -5.56
CA LEU A 35 1.80 -10.07 -6.94
C LEU A 35 2.91 -10.58 -7.87
N THR A 36 4.18 -10.45 -7.47
CA THR A 36 5.34 -10.91 -8.27
C THR A 36 5.42 -12.43 -8.38
N LYS A 37 4.90 -13.17 -7.39
CA LYS A 37 4.78 -14.64 -7.49
C LYS A 37 3.67 -15.08 -8.45
N LYS A 38 2.61 -14.28 -8.58
CA LYS A 38 1.42 -14.64 -9.36
C LYS A 38 1.51 -14.22 -10.83
N TYR A 39 2.23 -13.14 -11.13
CA TYR A 39 2.29 -12.58 -12.48
C TYR A 39 3.75 -12.30 -12.89
N LYS A 40 4.09 -12.60 -14.16
CA LYS A 40 5.45 -12.41 -14.70
C LYS A 40 5.86 -10.95 -14.85
N ASN A 41 4.95 -10.09 -15.31
CA ASN A 41 5.17 -8.65 -15.52
C ASN A 41 4.06 -7.84 -14.83
N PRO A 42 4.04 -7.80 -13.48
CA PRO A 42 2.97 -7.16 -12.75
C PRO A 42 2.99 -5.64 -12.90
N SER A 43 1.81 -5.04 -12.90
CA SER A 43 1.65 -3.60 -12.74
C SER A 43 0.51 -3.30 -11.77
N MET A 44 0.51 -2.11 -11.20
CA MET A 44 -0.54 -1.66 -10.27
C MET A 44 -0.86 -0.18 -10.46
N VAL A 45 -2.06 0.19 -10.05
CA VAL A 45 -2.50 1.59 -9.95
C VAL A 45 -2.65 1.94 -8.47
N ILE A 46 -2.19 3.12 -8.07
CA ILE A 46 -2.31 3.65 -6.71
C ILE A 46 -3.05 4.98 -6.75
N GLY A 47 -4.14 5.05 -5.99
CA GLY A 47 -4.87 6.27 -5.65
C GLY A 47 -5.05 6.37 -4.14
N TYR A 48 -5.38 7.58 -3.67
CA TYR A 48 -5.65 7.87 -2.27
C TYR A 48 -6.74 8.93 -2.16
N ASP A 49 -7.45 8.96 -1.04
CA ASP A 49 -8.50 9.95 -0.77
C ASP A 49 -7.99 11.12 0.09
N CYS A 50 -8.87 12.06 0.44
CA CYS A 50 -8.51 13.26 1.21
C CYS A 50 -8.21 13.02 2.70
N ARG A 51 -8.10 11.77 3.18
CA ARG A 51 -7.81 11.51 4.60
C ARG A 51 -6.39 11.93 4.97
N PHE A 52 -6.21 12.24 6.25
CA PHE A 52 -4.92 12.66 6.78
C PHE A 52 -3.82 11.64 6.44
N GLY A 53 -2.73 12.12 5.85
CA GLY A 53 -1.61 11.28 5.45
C GLY A 53 -1.82 10.47 4.15
N GLY A 54 -2.93 10.64 3.42
CA GLY A 54 -3.21 9.86 2.20
C GLY A 54 -2.07 9.92 1.16
N SER A 55 -1.54 11.11 0.89
CA SER A 55 -0.38 11.27 -0.01
C SER A 55 0.87 10.55 0.52
N MET A 56 1.18 10.71 1.83
CA MET A 56 2.32 10.05 2.47
C MET A 56 2.20 8.51 2.42
N PHE A 57 1.05 7.96 2.77
CA PHE A 57 0.84 6.52 2.78
C PHE A 57 0.87 5.93 1.37
N SER A 58 0.26 6.61 0.39
CA SER A 58 0.29 6.15 -1.01
C SER A 58 1.69 6.17 -1.61
N GLU A 59 2.51 7.17 -1.28
CA GLU A 59 3.92 7.22 -1.69
C GLU A 59 4.73 6.05 -1.10
N VAL A 60 4.49 5.71 0.18
CA VAL A 60 5.12 4.54 0.82
C VAL A 60 4.75 3.26 0.09
N VAL A 61 3.47 3.07 -0.26
CA VAL A 61 3.01 1.91 -1.03
C VAL A 61 3.72 1.88 -2.40
N ALA A 62 3.75 3.01 -3.11
CA ALA A 62 4.40 3.11 -4.42
C ALA A 62 5.88 2.70 -4.36
N LYS A 63 6.62 3.21 -3.37
CA LYS A 63 8.03 2.85 -3.14
C LYS A 63 8.22 1.36 -2.85
N CYS A 64 7.38 0.77 -2.01
CA CYS A 64 7.45 -0.66 -1.68
C CYS A 64 7.25 -1.55 -2.92
N PHE A 65 6.28 -1.22 -3.78
CA PHE A 65 6.01 -2.00 -4.99
C PHE A 65 7.07 -1.78 -6.07
N ALA A 66 7.51 -0.54 -6.28
CA ALA A 66 8.60 -0.24 -7.21
C ALA A 66 9.90 -0.97 -6.82
N HIS A 67 10.21 -1.03 -5.52
CA HIS A 67 11.36 -1.79 -5.01
C HIS A 67 11.29 -3.30 -5.28
N GLN A 68 10.08 -3.86 -5.43
CA GLN A 68 9.86 -5.26 -5.81
C GLN A 68 9.82 -5.48 -7.33
N GLY A 69 10.13 -4.47 -8.14
CA GLY A 69 10.12 -4.56 -9.60
C GLY A 69 8.73 -4.50 -10.22
N VAL A 70 7.71 -4.04 -9.49
CA VAL A 70 6.35 -3.87 -10.02
C VAL A 70 6.23 -2.50 -10.70
N LYS A 71 5.66 -2.45 -11.91
CA LYS A 71 5.37 -1.18 -12.58
C LYS A 71 4.22 -0.46 -11.86
N VAL A 72 4.46 0.76 -11.37
CA VAL A 72 3.48 1.54 -10.60
C VAL A 72 2.96 2.72 -11.44
N TYR A 73 1.64 2.82 -11.57
CA TYR A 73 0.95 4.03 -12.03
C TYR A 73 0.42 4.76 -10.79
N TYR A 74 0.96 5.95 -10.52
CA TYR A 74 0.69 6.72 -9.31
C TYR A 74 -0.03 8.02 -9.65
N SER A 75 -1.16 8.29 -8.99
CA SER A 75 -1.80 9.61 -9.06
C SER A 75 -1.15 10.56 -8.04
N PRO A 76 -0.58 11.70 -8.48
CA PRO A 76 -0.02 12.70 -7.55
C PRO A 76 -1.10 13.53 -6.85
N LYS A 77 -2.38 13.33 -7.19
CA LYS A 77 -3.53 14.00 -6.60
C LYS A 77 -4.48 12.97 -5.99
N PHE A 78 -5.27 13.40 -5.01
CA PHE A 78 -6.35 12.58 -4.47
C PHE A 78 -7.38 12.26 -5.57
N VAL A 79 -8.07 11.14 -5.40
CA VAL A 79 -9.14 10.66 -6.29
C VAL A 79 -10.45 10.61 -5.53
#